data_AF-A0AAX3Y7K4-F1
#
_entry.id   AF-A0AAX3Y7K4-F1
#
_cell.length_a   1.000
_cell.length_b   1.000
_cell.length_c   1.000
_cell.angle_alpha   90.00
_cell.angle_beta   90.00
_cell.angle_gamma   90.00
#
_symmetry.space_group_name_H-M   'P 1'
#
loop_
_entity.id
_entity.type
_entity.pdbx_description
1 polymer ?
#
loop_
_entity_poly.entity_id
_entity_poly.type
_entity_poly.pdbx_seq_one_letter_code
_entity_poly.pdbx_strand_id
1 'polypeptide(L)'
;MALPIPSGRRTGAALALAAATVLIGSGPAGADPDTPPIPRGSQVFVHDVLGPQDPGFWNPDVRGTRVLTPLEPGVSVVCTSGFEPTPGCSTLDMRDWTSPQRPLVFLDVPVTGRPPLRVWMDILPRLDECALGQLTEHLFPR
;
A
#
# COMPACT_ATOMS: atom_id res chain seq x y z
N MET A 1 2.18 50.71 88.48
CA MET A 1 2.70 51.28 87.21
C MET A 1 2.72 50.16 86.16
N ALA A 2 2.94 50.45 84.87
CA ALA A 2 2.44 49.62 83.75
C ALA A 2 3.45 48.63 83.09
N LEU A 3 2.93 47.83 82.14
CA LEU A 3 3.53 46.75 81.32
C LEU A 3 4.08 47.29 79.95
N PRO A 4 4.93 46.60 79.12
CA PRO A 4 4.70 45.29 78.43
C PRO A 4 5.96 44.36 78.31
N ILE A 5 6.06 43.13 77.74
CA ILE A 5 5.22 42.21 76.89
C ILE A 5 5.39 42.39 75.35
N PRO A 6 5.48 41.35 74.44
CA PRO A 6 5.92 39.94 74.52
C PRO A 6 6.76 39.40 73.29
N SER A 7 7.08 38.09 73.23
CA SER A 7 6.94 37.14 72.06
C SER A 7 7.82 35.86 72.22
N GLY A 8 7.53 34.66 71.64
CA GLY A 8 6.37 34.24 70.83
C GLY A 8 6.28 32.77 70.33
N ARG A 9 6.22 31.75 71.21
CA ARG A 9 5.56 30.40 71.04
C ARG A 9 5.85 29.41 69.86
N ARG A 10 6.07 28.13 70.25
CA ARG A 10 5.47 26.84 69.77
C ARG A 10 6.00 26.06 68.53
N THR A 11 6.59 24.89 68.84
CA THR A 11 6.26 23.51 68.37
C THR A 11 5.52 23.26 67.03
N GLY A 12 6.09 22.40 66.19
CA GLY A 12 5.40 21.63 65.13
C GLY A 12 6.26 20.46 64.62
N ALA A 13 5.65 19.36 64.18
CA ALA A 13 6.35 18.15 63.70
C ALA A 13 5.60 17.49 62.53
N ALA A 14 6.33 16.86 61.59
CA ALA A 14 5.78 15.98 60.55
C ALA A 14 6.89 15.09 59.94
N LEU A 15 6.50 13.95 59.34
CA LEU A 15 7.38 13.01 58.63
C LEU A 15 7.26 13.19 57.11
N ALA A 16 8.25 12.71 56.36
CA ALA A 16 8.04 12.12 55.04
C ALA A 16 9.09 11.02 54.76
N LEU A 17 8.66 9.88 54.23
CA LEU A 17 9.53 8.85 53.63
C LEU A 17 9.50 9.01 52.11
N ALA A 18 10.61 8.68 51.43
CA ALA A 18 10.62 7.74 50.31
C ALA A 18 12.06 7.50 49.82
N ALA A 19 12.41 6.25 49.53
CA ALA A 19 13.59 5.92 48.73
C ALA A 19 13.14 5.62 47.29
N ALA A 20 13.92 6.05 46.30
CA ALA A 20 13.67 5.78 44.89
C ALA A 20 14.94 5.21 44.24
N THR A 21 14.97 3.89 44.05
CA THR A 21 16.02 3.21 43.28
C THR A 21 15.83 3.47 41.80
N VAL A 22 16.73 4.22 41.17
CA VAL A 22 16.73 4.40 39.71
C VAL A 22 17.21 3.10 39.06
N LEU A 23 16.36 2.51 38.22
CA LEU A 23 16.63 1.25 37.54
C LEU A 23 17.74 1.39 36.49
N ILE A 24 18.55 0.33 36.36
CA ILE A 24 19.56 0.21 35.30
C ILE A 24 18.84 0.07 33.96
N GLY A 25 19.33 0.80 32.95
CA GLY A 25 18.56 1.10 31.73
C GLY A 25 18.25 -0.10 30.83
N SER A 26 16.97 -0.36 30.63
CA SER A 26 16.45 -0.98 29.41
C SER A 26 16.26 0.11 28.35
N GLY A 27 17.21 0.25 27.44
CA GLY A 27 17.00 1.10 26.25
C GLY A 27 15.86 0.54 25.40
N PRO A 28 14.99 1.38 24.82
CA PRO A 28 13.98 0.89 23.89
C PRO A 28 14.69 0.24 22.69
N ALA A 29 14.21 -0.92 22.26
CA ALA A 29 14.59 -1.45 20.96
C ALA A 29 14.23 -0.38 19.90
N GLY A 30 15.17 -0.07 19.01
CA GLY A 30 14.90 0.88 17.94
C GLY A 30 13.76 0.36 17.08
N ALA A 31 12.65 1.09 17.05
CA ALA A 31 11.66 0.89 16.01
C ALA A 31 12.35 1.19 14.67
N ASP A 32 12.34 0.20 13.78
CA ASP A 32 12.69 0.41 12.37
C ASP A 32 11.75 1.52 11.87
N PRO A 33 12.23 2.64 11.31
CA PRO A 33 11.39 3.80 11.04
C PRO A 33 10.29 3.41 10.05
N ASP A 34 9.03 3.47 10.51
CA ASP A 34 7.85 3.10 9.72
C ASP A 34 7.96 3.68 8.31
N THR A 35 8.09 2.79 7.32
CA THR A 35 8.22 3.20 5.92
C THR A 35 7.00 4.06 5.58
N PRO A 36 7.18 5.34 5.19
CA PRO A 36 6.09 6.30 5.18
C PRO A 36 4.95 5.79 4.30
N PRO A 37 3.70 5.77 4.80
CA PRO A 37 2.61 5.08 4.15
C PRO A 37 2.38 5.65 2.75
N ILE A 38 2.47 4.77 1.75
CA ILE A 38 2.48 5.14 0.35
C ILE A 38 1.23 5.99 0.03
N PRO A 39 1.39 7.25 -0.46
CA PRO A 39 0.27 8.14 -0.65
C PRO A 39 -0.76 7.57 -1.62
N ARG A 40 -2.03 7.50 -1.19
CA ARG A 40 -3.16 7.07 -2.03
C ARG A 40 -3.15 7.82 -3.37
N GLY A 41 -3.20 7.06 -4.47
CA GLY A 41 -3.15 7.60 -5.82
C GLY A 41 -1.76 7.64 -6.46
N SER A 42 -0.69 7.36 -5.72
CA SER A 42 0.65 7.20 -6.29
C SER A 42 0.82 5.85 -7.01
N GLN A 43 1.68 5.81 -8.03
CA GLN A 43 2.05 4.58 -8.74
C GLN A 43 3.01 3.73 -7.90
N VAL A 44 2.72 2.44 -7.76
CA VAL A 44 3.60 1.44 -7.12
C VAL A 44 3.87 0.28 -8.06
N PHE A 45 5.12 -0.21 -8.06
CA PHE A 45 5.42 -1.52 -8.64
C PHE A 45 4.78 -2.62 -7.80
N VAL A 46 4.24 -3.63 -8.48
CA VAL A 46 3.59 -4.78 -7.87
C VAL A 46 4.42 -6.03 -8.17
N HIS A 47 4.72 -6.80 -7.12
CA HIS A 47 5.65 -7.93 -7.18
C HIS A 47 4.98 -9.28 -6.90
N ASP A 48 3.83 -9.28 -6.21
CA ASP A 48 2.95 -10.44 -6.01
C ASP A 48 2.04 -10.67 -7.23
N VAL A 49 2.61 -10.62 -8.44
CA VAL A 49 1.87 -10.84 -9.68
C VAL A 49 1.67 -12.34 -9.92
N LEU A 50 0.44 -12.74 -10.22
CA LEU A 50 0.08 -14.08 -10.66
C LEU A 50 -0.31 -14.04 -12.13
N GLY A 51 0.33 -14.85 -12.97
CA GLY A 51 -0.05 -15.10 -14.36
C GLY A 51 -0.85 -16.41 -14.52
N PRO A 52 -1.40 -16.71 -15.71
CA PRO A 52 -2.29 -17.88 -15.88
C PRO A 52 -1.61 -19.24 -15.68
N GLN A 53 -0.28 -19.27 -15.65
CA GLN A 53 0.54 -20.46 -15.42
C GLN A 53 0.77 -20.74 -13.93
N ASP A 54 0.51 -19.76 -13.04
CA ASP A 54 0.67 -19.93 -11.60
C ASP A 54 -0.48 -20.77 -11.03
N PRO A 55 -0.21 -21.88 -10.30
CA PRO A 55 -1.26 -22.70 -9.69
C PRO A 55 -2.17 -21.93 -8.72
N GLY A 56 -1.71 -20.79 -8.19
CA GLY A 56 -2.48 -19.90 -7.33
C GLY A 56 -3.42 -18.94 -8.07
N PHE A 57 -3.29 -18.77 -9.38
CA PHE A 57 -4.01 -17.74 -10.15
C PHE A 57 -5.53 -17.80 -9.96
N TRP A 58 -6.13 -18.97 -10.16
CA TRP A 58 -7.58 -19.18 -10.03
C TRP A 58 -8.04 -19.41 -8.58
N ASN A 59 -7.13 -19.52 -7.61
CA ASN A 59 -7.48 -19.72 -6.21
C ASN A 59 -7.59 -18.36 -5.48
N PRO A 60 -8.78 -17.91 -5.06
CA PRO A 60 -8.96 -16.61 -4.39
C PRO A 60 -8.35 -16.54 -2.97
N ASP A 61 -7.96 -17.67 -2.36
CA ASP A 61 -7.23 -17.66 -1.08
C ASP A 61 -5.76 -17.21 -1.22
N VAL A 62 -5.19 -17.31 -2.43
CA VAL A 62 -3.83 -16.85 -2.70
C VAL A 62 -3.86 -15.33 -2.91
N ARG A 63 -3.08 -14.59 -2.13
CA ARG A 63 -2.91 -13.14 -2.37
C ARG A 63 -2.05 -12.93 -3.61
N GLY A 64 -2.41 -11.92 -4.40
CA GLY A 64 -1.68 -11.57 -5.62
C GLY A 64 -2.50 -10.80 -6.64
N THR A 65 -1.82 -9.94 -7.40
CA THR A 65 -2.39 -9.22 -8.54
C THR A 65 -2.43 -10.14 -9.75
N ARG A 66 -3.63 -10.54 -10.17
CA ARG A 66 -3.84 -11.51 -11.25
C ARG A 66 -3.85 -10.82 -12.62
N VAL A 67 -2.96 -11.21 -13.53
CA VAL A 67 -2.94 -10.70 -14.91
C VAL A 67 -3.15 -11.86 -15.89
N LEU A 68 -4.21 -11.81 -16.72
CA LEU A 68 -4.50 -12.83 -17.74
C LEU A 68 -3.50 -12.84 -18.88
N THR A 69 -2.94 -11.69 -19.21
CA THR A 69 -1.90 -11.58 -20.25
C THR A 69 -0.57 -12.08 -19.66
N PRO A 70 0.08 -13.11 -20.24
CA PRO A 70 1.40 -13.52 -19.80
C PRO A 70 2.39 -12.36 -19.89
N LEU A 71 3.12 -12.10 -18.80
CA LEU A 71 4.14 -11.05 -18.78
C LEU A 71 5.45 -11.58 -19.37
N GLU A 72 6.04 -10.82 -20.27
CA GLU A 72 7.37 -11.13 -20.80
C GLU A 72 8.47 -10.81 -19.77
N PRO A 73 9.63 -11.50 -19.82
CA PRO A 73 10.80 -11.14 -19.03
C PRO A 73 11.18 -9.67 -19.27
N GLY A 74 11.20 -8.89 -18.18
CA GLY A 74 11.45 -7.43 -18.20
C GLY A 74 10.18 -6.58 -18.10
N VAL A 75 8.99 -7.13 -18.31
CA VAL A 75 7.73 -6.41 -18.11
C VAL A 75 7.32 -6.45 -16.64
N SER A 76 7.05 -5.27 -16.05
CA SER A 76 6.60 -5.09 -14.67
C SER A 76 5.17 -4.57 -14.62
N VAL A 77 4.43 -4.87 -13.55
CA VAL A 77 3.10 -4.30 -13.29
C VAL A 77 3.23 -3.11 -12.35
N VAL A 78 2.58 -2.02 -12.71
CA VAL A 78 2.48 -0.78 -11.91
C VAL A 78 1.00 -0.53 -11.60
N CYS A 79 0.65 -0.19 -10.36
CA CYS A 79 -0.74 0.00 -9.94
C CYS A 79 -0.93 1.25 -9.05
N THR A 80 -2.18 1.71 -8.95
CA THR A 80 -2.57 2.88 -8.15
C THR A 80 -2.76 2.50 -6.67
N SER A 81 -1.85 2.96 -5.81
CA SER A 81 -1.83 2.63 -4.37
C SER A 81 -2.99 3.20 -3.54
N GLY A 82 -3.24 2.59 -2.38
CA GLY A 82 -4.12 3.12 -1.33
C GLY A 82 -5.63 2.87 -1.53
N PHE A 83 -6.00 2.00 -2.45
CA PHE A 83 -7.38 1.62 -2.76
C PHE A 83 -7.53 0.10 -2.84
N GLU A 84 -8.63 -0.43 -2.32
CA GLU A 84 -9.01 -1.83 -2.43
C GLU A 84 -10.49 -1.96 -2.84
N PRO A 85 -10.83 -2.71 -3.91
CA PRO A 85 -9.89 -3.26 -4.90
C PRO A 85 -9.21 -2.14 -5.71
N THR A 86 -7.96 -2.37 -6.10
CA THR A 86 -7.13 -1.38 -6.79
C THR A 86 -7.77 -0.90 -8.11
N PRO A 87 -7.90 0.43 -8.36
CA PRO A 87 -8.76 0.96 -9.43
C PRO A 87 -8.04 1.20 -10.77
N GLY A 88 -6.73 0.96 -10.85
CA GLY A 88 -5.97 1.03 -12.10
C GLY A 88 -4.61 0.36 -11.96
N CYS A 89 -4.22 -0.35 -13.01
CA CYS A 89 -2.90 -0.93 -13.19
C CYS A 89 -2.45 -0.76 -14.65
N SER A 90 -1.16 -0.88 -14.89
CA SER A 90 -0.52 -0.83 -16.21
C SER A 90 0.64 -1.82 -16.27
N THR A 91 1.05 -2.19 -17.48
CA THR A 91 2.35 -2.86 -17.72
C THR A 91 3.37 -1.84 -18.20
N LEU A 92 4.61 -1.96 -17.70
CA LEU A 92 5.77 -1.18 -18.10
C LEU A 92 6.87 -2.14 -18.55
N ASP A 93 7.40 -1.96 -19.75
CA ASP A 93 8.55 -2.73 -20.22
C ASP A 93 9.85 -2.07 -19.74
N MET A 94 10.58 -2.74 -18.85
CA MET A 94 11.84 -2.23 -18.29
C MET A 94 13.03 -2.37 -19.26
N ARG A 95 12.84 -3.04 -20.40
CA ARG A 95 13.85 -3.21 -21.47
C ARG A 95 13.91 -1.97 -22.37
N ASP A 96 12.76 -1.32 -22.57
CA ASP A 96 12.62 -0.07 -23.33
C ASP A 96 11.85 0.96 -22.51
N TRP A 97 12.60 1.84 -21.83
CA TRP A 97 12.07 2.95 -21.03
C TRP A 97 11.31 4.01 -21.86
N THR A 98 11.33 3.93 -23.20
CA THR A 98 10.50 4.78 -24.07
C THR A 98 9.15 4.14 -24.42
N SER A 99 8.96 2.84 -24.13
CA SER A 99 7.69 2.16 -24.31
C SER A 99 6.61 2.76 -23.39
N PRO A 100 5.43 3.14 -23.92
CA PRO A 100 4.34 3.67 -23.10
C PRO A 100 3.82 2.60 -22.13
N GLN A 101 3.45 3.03 -20.91
CA GLN A 101 2.72 2.17 -19.98
C GLN A 101 1.39 1.74 -20.60
N ARG A 102 1.17 0.42 -20.78
CA ARG A 102 -0.10 -0.08 -21.34
C ARG A 102 -1.14 -0.27 -20.23
N PRO A 103 -2.33 0.35 -20.29
CA PRO A 103 -3.31 0.25 -19.22
C PRO A 103 -3.94 -1.16 -19.17
N LEU A 104 -3.87 -1.80 -18.01
CA LEU A 104 -4.61 -3.01 -17.73
C LEU A 104 -6.03 -2.65 -17.31
N VAL A 105 -7.03 -3.20 -17.99
CA VAL A 105 -8.42 -3.17 -17.53
C VAL A 105 -8.71 -4.40 -16.66
N PHE A 106 -9.80 -4.37 -15.89
CA PHE A 106 -10.13 -5.45 -14.95
C PHE A 106 -11.53 -6.03 -15.17
N LEU A 107 -11.69 -7.29 -14.76
CA LEU A 107 -12.96 -7.97 -14.53
C LEU A 107 -13.02 -8.43 -13.08
N ASP A 108 -14.15 -8.21 -12.42
CA ASP A 108 -14.43 -8.79 -11.11
C ASP A 108 -15.26 -10.06 -11.29
N VAL A 109 -14.63 -11.22 -11.14
CA VAL A 109 -15.31 -12.52 -11.29
C VAL A 109 -16.03 -12.86 -9.98
N PRO A 110 -17.35 -13.09 -9.96
CA PRO A 110 -18.07 -13.41 -8.73
C PRO A 110 -17.69 -14.80 -8.21
N VAL A 111 -17.43 -14.91 -6.90
CA VAL A 111 -17.07 -16.17 -6.22
C VAL A 111 -18.05 -16.43 -5.07
N THR A 112 -18.53 -17.66 -4.94
CA THR A 112 -19.48 -18.03 -3.88
C THR A 112 -18.84 -17.91 -2.49
N GLY A 113 -19.47 -17.15 -1.60
CA GLY A 113 -19.06 -17.01 -0.20
C GLY A 113 -17.78 -16.19 0.04
N ARG A 114 -17.26 -15.49 -0.99
CA ARG A 114 -16.02 -14.70 -0.94
C ARG A 114 -16.19 -13.38 -1.70
N PRO A 115 -15.32 -12.37 -1.49
CA PRO A 115 -15.26 -11.21 -2.37
C PRO A 115 -15.00 -11.62 -3.83
N PRO A 116 -15.46 -10.84 -4.83
CA PRO A 116 -15.15 -11.10 -6.23
C PRO A 116 -13.64 -11.14 -6.49
N LEU A 117 -13.21 -12.03 -7.38
CA LEU A 117 -11.84 -12.16 -7.80
C LEU A 117 -11.53 -11.11 -8.87
N ARG A 118 -10.79 -10.06 -8.54
CA ARG A 118 -10.30 -9.09 -9.53
C ARG A 118 -9.21 -9.71 -10.39
N VAL A 119 -9.41 -9.64 -11.70
CA VAL A 119 -8.50 -10.16 -12.71
C VAL A 119 -8.21 -9.06 -13.74
N TRP A 120 -6.94 -8.73 -13.92
CA TRP A 120 -6.43 -7.71 -14.84
C TRP A 120 -6.08 -8.31 -16.20
N MET A 121 -6.14 -7.49 -17.25
CA MET A 121 -5.91 -7.94 -18.62
C MET A 121 -5.54 -6.80 -19.55
N ASP A 122 -4.62 -7.11 -20.47
CA ASP A 122 -4.15 -6.24 -21.55
C ASP A 122 -4.98 -6.57 -22.80
N ILE A 123 -6.16 -5.94 -22.95
CA ILE A 123 -7.13 -6.22 -24.04
C ILE A 123 -7.08 -5.18 -25.17
N LEU A 124 -6.16 -4.21 -25.10
CA LEU A 124 -5.98 -3.21 -26.16
C LEU A 124 -4.73 -3.54 -26.96
N PRO A 125 -4.81 -4.42 -27.99
CA PRO A 125 -3.82 -4.36 -29.06
C PRO A 125 -3.84 -2.94 -29.59
N ARG A 126 -2.66 -2.32 -29.68
CA ARG A 126 -2.54 -0.93 -30.12
C ARG A 126 -3.28 -0.72 -31.44
N LEU A 127 -4.11 0.33 -31.49
CA LEU A 127 -4.81 0.75 -32.71
C LEU A 127 -3.83 1.10 -33.84
N ASP A 128 -2.59 1.45 -33.47
CA ASP A 128 -1.44 1.71 -34.33
C ASP A 128 -0.62 0.46 -34.75
N GLU A 129 -0.80 -0.72 -34.14
CA GLU A 129 0.07 -1.91 -34.41
C GLU A 129 -0.64 -3.12 -35.05
N CYS A 130 -1.97 -3.14 -35.15
CA CYS A 130 -2.68 -4.25 -35.80
C CYS A 130 -4.03 -3.90 -36.45
N ALA A 131 -4.55 -4.85 -37.23
CA ALA A 131 -5.66 -4.68 -38.20
C ALA A 131 -6.97 -4.05 -37.67
N LEU A 132 -7.18 -3.99 -36.35
CA LEU A 132 -8.30 -3.29 -35.73
C LEU A 132 -8.31 -1.77 -36.00
N GLY A 133 -7.14 -1.15 -36.21
CA GLY A 133 -7.05 0.26 -36.61
C GLY A 133 -7.75 0.52 -37.95
N GLN A 134 -7.38 -0.24 -39.00
CA GLN A 134 -8.02 -0.17 -40.31
C GLN A 134 -9.50 -0.54 -40.26
N LEU A 135 -9.88 -1.52 -39.43
CA LEU A 135 -11.28 -1.90 -39.23
C LEU A 135 -12.10 -0.77 -38.61
N THR A 136 -11.50 0.04 -37.74
CA THR A 136 -12.14 1.20 -37.12
C THR A 136 -12.30 2.35 -38.11
N GLU A 137 -11.30 2.62 -38.96
CA GLU A 137 -11.43 3.60 -40.06
C GLU A 137 -12.50 3.19 -41.08
N HIS A 138 -12.67 1.89 -41.35
CA HIS A 138 -13.67 1.39 -42.30
C HIS A 138 -15.10 1.39 -41.74
N LEU A 139 -15.27 1.20 -40.42
CA LEU A 139 -16.58 1.20 -39.76
C LEU A 139 -17.03 2.59 -39.27
N PHE A 140 -16.08 3.47 -38.97
CA PHE A 140 -16.32 4.83 -38.49
C PHE A 140 -15.46 5.87 -39.25
N PRO A 141 -15.67 6.02 -40.57
CA PRO A 141 -15.05 7.11 -41.33
C PRO A 141 -15.47 8.48 -40.79
N ARG A 142 -14.56 9.45 -40.86
CA ARG A 142 -14.78 10.86 -40.48
C ARG A 142 -15.35 11.69 -41.63
#